data_AF-R7VH80-F1
#
_entry.id   AF-R7VH80-F1
#
_cell.length_a   1.000
_cell.length_b   1.000
_cell.length_c   1.000
_cell.angle_alpha   90.00
_cell.angle_beta   90.00
_cell.angle_gamma   90.00
#
_symmetry.space_group_name_H-M   'P 1'
#
loop_
_entity.id
_entity.type
_entity.pdbx_description
1 polymer ?
#
loop_
_entity_poly.entity_id
_entity_poly.type
_entity_poly.pdbx_seq_one_letter_code
_entity_poly.pdbx_strand_id
1 'polypeptide(L)' 'GTEYDGLLNTTISGRKCQRWDSQYPHDHTSTATYKFPSNSIAHNYCRNPSNDPLGPWCYTTDSTVRWEYCFVLYCS' A
#
# COMPACT_ATOMS: atom_id res chain seq x y z
N GLY A 1 8.78 -8.94 3.21
CA GLY A 1 8.20 -7.71 2.63
C GLY A 1 6.96 -8.01 1.81
N THR A 2 7.06 -8.92 0.85
CA THR A 2 5.95 -9.42 0.02
C THR A 2 4.89 -10.23 0.78
N GLU A 3 5.26 -10.86 1.90
CA GLU A 3 4.35 -11.58 2.81
C GLU A 3 3.76 -10.69 3.92
N TYR A 4 3.97 -9.36 3.87
CA TYR A 4 3.42 -8.47 4.88
C TYR A 4 1.89 -8.37 4.73
N ASP A 5 1.17 -9.11 5.57
CA ASP A 5 -0.29 -9.05 5.67
C ASP A 5 -0.75 -8.19 6.87
N GLY A 6 0.14 -7.32 7.36
CA GLY A 6 -0.19 -6.40 8.45
C GLY A 6 -1.23 -5.36 8.04
N LEU A 7 -1.87 -4.78 9.06
CA LEU A 7 -2.97 -3.82 8.94
C LEU A 7 -2.50 -2.35 8.89
N LEU A 8 -1.20 -2.11 8.70
CA LEU A 8 -0.66 -0.75 8.61
C LEU A 8 -1.24 -0.07 7.37
N ASN A 9 -1.85 1.10 7.55
CA ASN A 9 -2.44 1.91 6.49
C ASN A 9 -1.98 3.38 6.57
N THR A 10 -0.77 3.58 7.07
CA THR A 10 -0.17 4.90 7.24
C THR A 10 1.26 4.88 6.68
N THR A 11 1.62 5.93 5.96
CA THR A 11 2.96 6.10 5.36
C THR A 11 3.98 6.50 6.42
N ILE A 12 5.27 6.49 6.06
CA ILE A 12 6.37 6.91 6.95
C ILE A 12 6.21 8.35 7.47
N SER A 13 5.56 9.23 6.70
CA SER A 13 5.28 10.61 7.11
C SER A 13 3.95 10.78 7.85
N GLY A 14 3.21 9.70 8.12
CA GLY A 14 1.90 9.77 8.76
C GLY A 14 0.71 9.99 7.81
N ARG A 15 0.87 9.92 6.48
CA ARG A 15 -0.27 10.07 5.55
C ARG A 15 -1.13 8.82 5.55
N LYS A 16 -2.44 8.99 5.47
CA LYS A 16 -3.38 7.87 5.34
C LYS A 16 -3.28 7.28 3.95
N CYS A 17 -3.30 5.95 3.89
CA CYS A 17 -3.34 5.23 2.64
C CYS A 17 -4.73 5.31 1.98
N GLN A 18 -4.74 5.57 0.68
CA GLN A 18 -5.87 5.35 -0.22
C GLN A 18 -6.11 3.85 -0.37
N ARG A 19 -7.38 3.45 -0.50
CA ARG A 19 -7.72 2.05 -0.77
C ARG A 19 -7.27 1.63 -2.15
N TRP A 20 -6.72 0.42 -2.28
CA TRP A 20 -6.25 -0.14 -3.54
C TRP A 20 -7.38 -0.37 -4.56
N ASP A 21 -8.64 -0.40 -4.14
CA ASP A 21 -9.83 -0.46 -5.00
C ASP A 21 -10.48 0.91 -5.24
N SER A 22 -9.97 1.98 -4.61
CA SER A 22 -10.40 3.36 -4.88
C SER A 22 -9.58 3.95 -6.02
N GLN A 23 -10.21 4.76 -6.86
CA GLN A 23 -9.54 5.55 -7.91
C GLN A 23 -9.36 7.03 -7.52
N TYR A 24 -9.75 7.40 -6.29
CA TYR A 24 -9.64 8.76 -5.78
C TYR A 24 -8.85 8.81 -4.46
N PRO A 25 -7.99 9.82 -4.24
CA PRO A 25 -7.65 10.93 -5.15
C PRO A 25 -6.73 10.55 -6.32
N HIS A 26 -6.07 9.39 -6.28
CA HIS A 26 -5.13 8.98 -7.30
C HIS A 26 -5.68 7.82 -8.13
N ASP A 27 -5.98 8.08 -9.40
CA ASP A 27 -6.31 7.01 -10.34
C ASP A 27 -5.10 6.10 -10.53
N HIS A 28 -5.30 4.78 -10.58
CA HIS A 28 -4.25 3.79 -10.80
C HIS A 28 -4.81 2.52 -11.42
N THR A 29 -4.03 1.86 -12.27
CA THR A 29 -4.40 0.57 -12.89
C THR A 29 -4.69 -0.46 -11.81
N SER A 30 -5.98 -0.73 -11.62
CA SER A 30 -6.59 -1.28 -10.41
C SER A 30 -6.06 -2.66 -10.01
N THR A 31 -6.10 -2.90 -8.70
CA THR A 31 -6.25 -4.16 -7.94
C THR A 31 -6.27 -5.50 -8.69
N ALA A 32 -6.92 -5.62 -9.84
CA ALA A 32 -6.94 -6.82 -10.67
C ALA A 32 -5.53 -7.29 -11.12
N THR A 33 -4.58 -6.37 -11.26
CA THR A 33 -3.20 -6.70 -11.66
C THR A 33 -2.33 -7.12 -10.47
N TYR A 34 -2.70 -6.70 -9.26
CA TYR A 34 -1.90 -6.95 -8.05
C TYR A 34 -2.31 -8.27 -7.42
N LYS A 35 -1.40 -9.24 -7.47
CA LYS A 35 -1.55 -10.52 -6.76
C LYS A 35 -1.23 -10.31 -5.29
N PHE A 36 -2.22 -9.89 -4.51
CA PHE A 36 -2.08 -9.86 -3.05
C PHE A 36 -2.08 -11.30 -2.50
N PRO A 37 -1.20 -11.63 -1.53
CA PRO A 37 -1.30 -12.90 -0.83
C PRO A 37 -2.66 -12.97 -0.12
N SER A 38 -3.28 -14.17 -0.13
CA SER A 38 -4.53 -14.55 0.56
C SER A 38 -5.90 -14.25 -0.07
N ASN A 39 -6.02 -13.78 -1.33
CA ASN A 39 -7.31 -13.33 -1.91
C ASN A 39 -7.99 -12.21 -1.10
N SER A 40 -7.31 -11.65 -0.10
CA SER A 40 -7.82 -10.55 0.70
C SER A 40 -7.68 -9.27 -0.10
N ILE A 41 -8.78 -8.55 -0.26
CA ILE A 41 -8.74 -7.15 -0.70
C ILE A 41 -7.86 -6.45 0.32
N ALA A 42 -6.67 -5.98 -0.07
CA ALA A 42 -5.72 -5.36 0.83
C ALA A 42 -6.24 -4.05 1.46
N HIS A 43 -7.52 -3.69 1.27
CA HIS A 43 -8.17 -2.47 1.69
C HIS A 43 -7.31 -1.26 1.34
N ASN A 44 -6.79 -0.56 2.34
CA ASN A 44 -5.80 0.50 2.21
C ASN A 44 -4.50 0.16 2.96
N TYR A 45 -4.20 -1.11 3.17
CA TYR A 45 -3.01 -1.53 3.88
C TYR A 45 -1.78 -1.45 2.99
N CYS A 46 -0.64 -1.16 3.60
CA CYS A 46 0.65 -1.12 2.93
C CYS A 46 0.98 -2.49 2.33
N ARG A 47 1.30 -2.51 1.04
CA ARG A 47 1.63 -3.75 0.30
C ARG A 47 2.82 -3.50 -0.60
N ASN A 48 3.47 -4.59 -1.02
CA ASN A 48 4.59 -4.54 -1.93
C ASN A 48 4.35 -5.40 -3.17
N PRO A 49 3.40 -5.03 -4.04
CA PRO A 49 3.09 -5.83 -5.22
C PRO A 49 4.22 -5.80 -6.26
N SER A 50 5.07 -4.78 -6.24
CA SER A 50 6.20 -4.60 -7.15
C SER A 50 7.46 -5.38 -6.75
N ASN A 51 7.44 -6.09 -5.61
CA ASN A 51 8.62 -6.69 -4.99
C ASN A 51 9.78 -5.68 -4.85
N ASP A 52 9.43 -4.44 -4.50
CA ASP A 52 10.38 -3.34 -4.31
C ASP A 52 11.29 -3.63 -3.11
N PRO A 53 12.63 -3.57 -3.25
CA PRO A 53 13.56 -3.83 -2.15
C PRO A 53 13.41 -2.84 -0.98
N LEU A 54 12.85 -1.65 -1.21
CA LEU A 54 12.62 -0.64 -0.17
C LEU A 54 11.41 -0.97 0.73
N GLY A 55 10.59 -1.95 0.34
CA GLY A 55 9.51 -2.46 1.16
C GLY A 55 8.12 -1.99 0.71
N PRO A 56 7.10 -2.19 1.57
CA PRO A 56 5.71 -1.92 1.22
C PRO A 56 5.40 -0.43 1.19
N TRP A 57 4.46 -0.08 0.32
CA TRP A 57 4.01 1.27 0.06
C TRP A 57 2.49 1.28 -0.10
N CYS A 58 1.91 2.47 -0.21
CA CYS A 58 0.50 2.64 -0.58
C CYS A 58 0.30 3.95 -1.35
N TYR A 59 -0.78 4.05 -2.12
CA TYR A 59 -1.28 5.35 -2.56
C TYR A 59 -1.75 6.14 -1.34
N THR A 60 -1.63 7.47 -1.36
CA THR A 60 -2.04 8.29 -0.20
C THR A 60 -3.36 8.99 -0.45
N THR A 61 -4.07 9.41 0.61
CA THR A 61 -5.25 10.26 0.47
C THR A 61 -4.91 11.74 0.27
N ASP A 62 -3.63 12.11 0.25
CA ASP A 62 -3.15 13.45 -0.02
C ASP A 62 -3.06 13.65 -1.53
N SER A 63 -3.86 14.57 -2.08
CA SER A 63 -3.88 14.86 -3.52
C SER A 63 -2.54 15.32 -4.11
N THR A 64 -1.61 15.78 -3.26
CA THR A 64 -0.28 16.25 -3.68
C THR A 64 0.77 15.14 -3.67
N VAL A 65 0.52 14.04 -2.94
CA VAL A 65 1.46 12.91 -2.79
C VAL A 65 0.80 11.64 -3.28
N ARG A 66 1.16 11.20 -4.49
CA ARG A 66 0.53 10.06 -5.14
C ARG A 66 0.66 8.76 -4.35
N TRP A 67 1.88 8.43 -3.93
CA TRP A 67 2.18 7.23 -3.16
C TRP A 67 3.39 7.49 -2.27
N GLU A 68 3.54 6.71 -1.22
CA GLU A 68 4.67 6.81 -0.29
C GLU A 68 4.93 5.46 0.39
N TYR A 69 6.17 5.23 0.79
CA TYR A 69 6.55 4.03 1.54
C TYR A 69 5.95 4.04 2.95
N CYS A 70 5.68 2.85 3.45
CA CYS A 70 5.20 2.66 4.81
C CYS A 70 6.35 2.26 5.74
N PHE A 71 6.30 2.76 6.96
CA PHE A 71 7.24 2.34 7.99
C PHE A 71 6.82 0.98 8.55
N VAL A 72 7.29 -0.09 7.92
CA VAL A 72 7.09 -1.44 8.44
C VAL A 72 8.28 -1.81 9.32
N LEU A 73 8.00 -1.99 10.61
CA LEU A 73 8.92 -2.67 11.51
C LEU A 73 9.07 -4.11 11.01
N TYR A 74 10.23 -4.42 10.43
CA TYR A 74 10.58 -5.80 10.17
C TYR A 74 10.71 -6.49 11.53
N CYS A 75 9.82 -7.44 11.83
CA CYS A 75 10.05 -8.32 12.96
C CYS A 75 11.31 -9.14 12.66
N SER A 76 12.32 -8.97 13.52
CA SER A 76 13.54 -9.78 13.58
C SER A 76 13.26 -11.22 13.95
#